data_AF-A0A447RZS9-F1
#
_entry.id   AF-A0A447RZS9-F1
#
_cell.length_a   1.000
_cell.length_b   1.000
_cell.length_c   1.000
_cell.angle_alpha   90.00
_cell.angle_beta   90.00
_cell.angle_gamma   90.00
#
_symmetry.space_group_name_H-M   'P 1'
#
loop_
_entity.id
_entity.type
_entity.pdbx_description
1 polymer ?
#
loop_
_entity_poly.entity_id
_entity_poly.type
_entity_poly.pdbx_seq_one_letter_code
_entity_poly.pdbx_strand_id
1 'polypeptide(L)'
;MSERLHNDVDPIETRDWLQAIESVIREEGVERAQYLIDQLLSEARKGGVKVAAGASAGNYVNTIAVEDEPEYPGNLDLERRIRSAIRWNAIMTVLRASKKDLELGGHMASYQSSATFYEVCFNHFFRARTEKDGGDLVYFQGHISPGVYARAFLEGRLTEEQDGQLPPGSSRQRVCPLIRTRN
;
A
#
# COMPACT_ATOMS: atom_id res chain seq x y z
N MET A 1 14.42 -26.57 -10.98
CA MET A 1 15.44 -26.05 -10.04
C MET A 1 16.78 -26.28 -10.71
N SER A 2 17.44 -25.21 -11.16
CA SER A 2 18.72 -25.33 -11.87
C SER A 2 19.82 -25.56 -10.85
N GLU A 3 20.55 -26.66 -10.97
CA GLU A 3 21.79 -26.89 -10.24
C GLU A 3 22.74 -25.72 -10.53
N ARG A 4 22.98 -24.87 -9.53
CA ARG A 4 23.99 -23.81 -9.59
C ARG A 4 25.35 -24.49 -9.48
N LEU A 5 26.22 -24.24 -10.46
CA LEU A 5 27.66 -24.49 -10.39
C LEU A 5 28.16 -24.06 -9.00
N HIS A 6 28.48 -25.04 -8.15
CA HIS A 6 29.01 -24.80 -6.80
C HIS A 6 30.53 -24.60 -6.81
N ASN A 7 31.18 -24.72 -7.97
CA ASN A 7 32.58 -24.38 -8.17
C ASN A 7 32.67 -23.26 -9.19
N ASP A 8 33.06 -22.08 -8.71
CA ASP A 8 33.51 -20.99 -9.56
C ASP A 8 34.75 -21.45 -10.34
N VAL A 9 34.68 -21.35 -11.67
CA VAL A 9 35.75 -21.84 -12.56
C VAL A 9 36.95 -20.89 -12.54
N ASP A 10 36.71 -19.60 -12.31
CA ASP A 10 37.75 -18.59 -12.11
C ASP A 10 37.29 -17.54 -11.08
N PRO A 11 37.59 -17.75 -9.79
CA PRO A 11 37.19 -16.81 -8.74
C PRO A 11 37.90 -15.47 -8.81
N ILE A 12 39.02 -15.34 -9.55
CA ILE A 12 39.71 -14.07 -9.73
C ILE A 12 38.89 -13.20 -10.67
N GLU A 13 38.52 -13.74 -11.83
CA GLU A 13 37.67 -13.03 -12.79
C GLU A 13 36.32 -12.64 -12.16
N THR A 14 35.64 -13.57 -11.48
CA THR A 14 34.37 -13.27 -10.79
C THR A 14 34.53 -12.13 -9.77
N ARG A 15 35.62 -12.13 -9.00
CA ARG A 15 35.90 -11.06 -8.03
C ARG A 15 36.12 -9.73 -8.72
N ASP A 16 36.87 -9.70 -9.82
CA ASP A 16 37.18 -8.46 -10.55
C ASP A 16 35.89 -7.83 -11.13
N TRP A 17 34.97 -8.65 -11.65
CA TRP A 17 33.64 -8.18 -12.09
C TRP A 17 32.79 -7.63 -10.94
N LEU A 18 32.78 -8.30 -9.79
CA LEU A 18 32.05 -7.82 -8.61
C LEU A 18 32.62 -6.49 -8.09
N GLN A 19 33.95 -6.39 -8.02
CA GLN A 19 34.64 -5.17 -7.60
C GLN A 19 34.43 -4.02 -8.58
N ALA A 20 34.35 -4.30 -9.89
CA ALA A 20 34.05 -3.28 -10.89
C ALA A 20 32.67 -2.66 -10.63
N ILE A 21 31.64 -3.47 -10.40
CA ILE A 21 30.28 -2.98 -10.12
C ILE A 21 30.25 -2.20 -8.80
N GLU A 22 30.90 -2.72 -7.75
CA GLU A 22 31.01 -2.03 -6.46
C GLU A 22 31.67 -0.65 -6.60
N SER A 23 32.74 -0.56 -7.40
CA SER A 23 33.41 0.71 -7.68
C SER A 23 32.49 1.71 -8.38
N VAL A 24 31.69 1.28 -9.36
CA VAL A 24 30.72 2.16 -10.04
C VAL A 24 29.66 2.65 -9.07
N ILE A 25 29.13 1.78 -8.19
CA ILE A 25 28.14 2.20 -7.18
C ILE A 25 28.74 3.26 -6.26
N ARG A 26 30.00 3.09 -5.83
CA ARG A 26 30.67 4.01 -4.91
C ARG A 26 30.99 5.37 -5.55
N GLU A 27 31.47 5.38 -6.79
CA GLU A 27 31.96 6.60 -7.44
C GLU A 27 30.89 7.31 -8.30
N GLU A 28 30.00 6.57 -8.98
CA GLU A 28 29.01 7.09 -9.93
C GLU A 28 27.55 6.87 -9.49
N GLY A 29 27.30 6.05 -8.47
CA GLY A 29 25.97 5.84 -7.86
C GLY A 29 25.16 4.66 -8.43
N VAL A 30 24.04 4.38 -7.75
CA VAL A 30 23.20 3.18 -8.00
C VAL A 30 22.51 3.22 -9.37
N GLU A 31 22.03 4.38 -9.81
CA GLU A 31 21.36 4.52 -11.11
C GLU A 31 22.28 4.16 -12.28
N ARG A 32 23.55 4.57 -12.18
CA ARG A 32 24.56 4.26 -13.19
C ARG A 32 24.91 2.78 -13.22
N ALA A 33 25.08 2.17 -12.05
CA ALA A 33 25.32 0.74 -11.94
C ALA A 33 24.16 -0.07 -12.54
N GLN A 34 22.91 0.31 -12.24
CA GLN A 34 21.72 -0.32 -12.83
C GLN A 34 21.72 -0.22 -14.36
N TYR A 35 22.00 0.96 -14.91
CA TYR A 35 22.10 1.16 -16.36
C TYR A 35 23.15 0.23 -17.02
N LEU A 36 24.35 0.10 -16.43
CA LEU A 36 25.40 -0.77 -16.95
C LEU A 36 24.99 -2.25 -16.91
N ILE A 37 24.35 -2.68 -15.82
CA ILE A 37 23.81 -4.04 -15.68
C ILE A 37 22.76 -4.29 -16.77
N ASP A 38 21.85 -3.35 -17.02
CA ASP A 38 20.82 -3.51 -18.05
C ASP A 38 21.41 -3.64 -19.46
N GLN A 39 22.47 -2.89 -19.78
CA GLN A 39 23.20 -3.03 -21.03
C GLN A 39 23.88 -4.41 -21.13
N LEU A 40 24.53 -4.86 -20.05
CA LEU A 40 25.20 -6.16 -20.01
C LEU A 40 24.21 -7.32 -20.18
N LEU A 41 23.05 -7.24 -19.52
CA LEU A 41 21.98 -8.23 -19.65
C LEU A 41 21.39 -8.23 -21.06
N SER A 42 21.25 -7.05 -21.70
CA SER A 42 20.79 -6.94 -23.09
C SER A 42 21.76 -7.63 -24.06
N GLU A 43 23.07 -7.42 -23.88
CA GLU A 43 24.09 -8.04 -24.71
C GLU A 43 24.19 -9.56 -24.47
N ALA A 44 24.11 -10.00 -23.21
CA ALA A 44 24.09 -11.42 -22.86
C ALA A 44 22.89 -12.15 -23.51
N ARG A 45 21.72 -11.52 -23.60
CA ARG A 45 20.55 -12.07 -24.31
C ARG A 45 20.81 -12.25 -25.80
N LYS A 46 21.49 -11.29 -26.46
CA LYS A 46 21.89 -11.45 -27.88
C LYS A 46 22.84 -12.63 -28.08
N GLY A 47 23.70 -12.88 -27.09
CA GLY A 47 24.60 -14.05 -27.04
C GLY A 47 23.92 -15.39 -26.70
N GLY A 48 22.58 -15.43 -26.58
CA GLY A 48 21.84 -16.66 -26.29
C GLY A 48 21.81 -17.07 -24.81
N VAL A 49 22.32 -16.24 -23.90
CA VAL A 49 22.22 -16.48 -22.46
C VAL A 49 20.76 -16.31 -22.04
N LYS A 50 20.17 -17.38 -21.48
CA LYS A 50 18.81 -17.34 -20.91
C LYS A 50 18.83 -16.58 -19.57
N VAL A 51 18.90 -15.26 -19.65
CA VAL A 51 18.71 -14.38 -18.49
C VAL A 51 17.22 -14.42 -18.12
N ALA A 52 16.89 -14.94 -16.94
CA ALA A 52 15.53 -14.81 -16.42
C ALA A 52 15.18 -13.31 -16.36
N ALA A 53 14.16 -12.90 -17.10
CA ALA A 53 13.73 -11.51 -17.17
C ALA A 53 13.16 -11.05 -15.82
N GLY A 54 14.04 -10.70 -14.89
CA GLY A 54 13.72 -10.02 -13.64
C GLY A 54 14.19 -8.55 -13.61
N ALA A 55 14.70 -8.04 -14.74
CA ALA A 55 15.42 -6.76 -14.88
C ALA A 55 14.55 -5.49 -14.71
N SER A 56 13.43 -5.57 -14.01
CA SER A 56 12.64 -4.40 -13.59
C SER A 56 12.06 -4.55 -12.19
N ALA A 57 12.30 -5.68 -11.52
CA ALA A 57 11.91 -5.88 -10.15
C ALA A 57 13.11 -5.47 -9.28
N GLY A 58 12.98 -4.34 -8.57
CA GLY A 58 13.81 -4.11 -7.40
C GLY A 58 13.77 -5.33 -6.47
N ASN A 59 14.76 -5.45 -5.58
CA ASN A 59 14.77 -6.50 -4.57
C ASN A 59 13.40 -6.55 -3.84
N TYR A 60 12.97 -7.74 -3.40
CA TYR A 60 11.71 -7.91 -2.67
C TYR A 60 11.85 -7.39 -1.22
N VAL A 61 12.09 -6.09 -1.10
CA VAL A 61 12.36 -5.31 0.11
C VAL A 61 11.67 -3.95 -0.02
N ASN A 62 11.63 -3.19 1.07
CA ASN A 62 11.08 -1.83 1.03
C ASN A 62 11.95 -0.92 0.16
N THR A 63 11.32 -0.06 -0.64
CA THR A 63 12.02 0.91 -1.49
C THR A 63 12.67 2.04 -0.69
N ILE A 64 12.11 2.41 0.46
CA ILE A 64 12.65 3.41 1.38
C ILE A 64 13.36 2.67 2.52
N ALA A 65 14.64 2.98 2.73
CA ALA A 65 15.46 2.41 3.79
C ALA A 65 15.13 3.04 5.15
N VAL A 66 15.52 2.40 6.26
CA VAL A 66 15.17 2.87 7.62
C VAL A 66 15.84 4.19 7.93
N GLU A 67 17.06 4.39 7.44
CA GLU A 67 17.84 5.63 7.54
C GLU A 67 17.23 6.80 6.77
N ASP A 68 16.43 6.53 5.74
CA ASP A 68 15.73 7.52 4.92
C ASP A 68 14.25 7.69 5.35
N GLU A 69 13.78 6.91 6.33
CA GLU A 69 12.41 6.96 6.82
C GLU A 69 12.19 8.22 7.68
N PRO A 70 11.22 9.10 7.35
CA PRO A 70 10.95 10.27 8.16
C PRO A 70 10.33 9.90 9.51
N GLU A 71 10.53 10.75 10.51
CA GLU A 71 9.89 10.57 11.81
C GLU A 71 8.35 10.61 11.68
N TYR A 72 7.67 9.69 12.35
CA TYR A 72 6.22 9.60 12.30
C TYR A 72 5.57 10.77 13.08
N PRO A 73 4.70 11.59 12.45
CA PRO A 73 4.21 12.82 13.07
C PRO A 73 3.09 12.61 14.09
N GLY A 74 2.48 11.42 14.13
CA GLY A 74 1.29 11.12 14.93
C GLY A 74 1.55 10.35 16.23
N ASN A 75 0.49 10.15 17.02
CA ASN A 75 0.53 9.30 18.22
C ASN A 75 0.06 7.88 17.87
N LEU A 76 1.01 6.96 17.72
CA LEU A 76 0.73 5.58 17.29
C LEU A 76 -0.25 4.83 18.20
N ASP A 77 -0.18 5.04 19.52
CA ASP A 77 -1.06 4.36 20.48
C ASP A 77 -2.51 4.85 20.37
N LEU A 78 -2.68 6.17 20.26
CA LEU A 78 -4.00 6.78 20.09
C LEU A 78 -4.60 6.38 18.74
N GLU A 79 -3.81 6.46 17.67
CA GLU A 79 -4.25 6.06 16.33
C GLU A 79 -4.61 4.58 16.25
N ARG A 80 -3.87 3.70 16.96
CA ARG A 80 -4.20 2.28 17.05
C ARG A 80 -5.54 2.04 17.74
N ARG A 81 -5.85 2.80 18.80
CA ARG A 81 -7.14 2.70 19.51
C ARG A 81 -8.31 3.15 18.63
N ILE A 82 -8.16 4.29 17.96
CA ILE A 82 -9.15 4.82 17.01
C ILE A 82 -9.38 3.82 15.87
N ARG A 83 -8.29 3.36 15.22
CA ARG A 83 -8.35 2.35 14.15
C ARG A 83 -9.04 1.06 14.59
N SER A 84 -8.80 0.62 15.83
CA SER A 84 -9.45 -0.59 16.37
C SER A 84 -10.96 -0.40 16.53
N ALA A 85 -11.41 0.77 16.99
CA ALA A 85 -12.83 1.09 17.07
C ALA A 85 -13.49 1.15 15.69
N ILE A 86 -12.81 1.74 14.70
CA ILE A 86 -13.31 1.79 13.32
C ILE A 86 -13.41 0.37 12.72
N ARG A 87 -12.39 -0.47 12.92
CA ARG A 87 -12.43 -1.89 12.50
C ARG A 87 -13.59 -2.65 13.13
N TRP A 88 -13.83 -2.44 14.42
CA TRP A 88 -14.94 -3.06 15.13
C TRP A 88 -16.29 -2.63 14.55
N ASN A 89 -16.52 -1.32 14.41
CA ASN A 89 -17.75 -0.79 13.87
C ASN A 89 -17.99 -1.30 12.44
N ALA A 90 -16.96 -1.35 11.59
CA ALA A 90 -17.09 -1.86 10.22
C ALA A 90 -17.54 -3.34 10.19
N ILE A 91 -17.00 -4.18 11.09
CA ILE A 91 -17.45 -5.57 11.24
C ILE A 91 -18.90 -5.60 11.71
N MET A 92 -19.27 -4.77 12.70
CA MET A 92 -20.63 -4.72 13.23
C MET A 92 -21.64 -4.31 12.17
N THR A 93 -21.33 -3.33 11.31
CA THR A 93 -22.21 -2.92 10.20
C THR A 93 -22.51 -4.10 9.28
N VAL A 94 -21.49 -4.90 8.91
CA VAL A 94 -21.66 -6.09 8.06
C VAL A 94 -22.43 -7.20 8.78
N LEU A 95 -22.10 -7.50 10.05
CA LEU A 95 -22.78 -8.54 10.82
C LEU A 95 -24.26 -8.20 11.09
N ARG A 96 -24.56 -6.93 11.39
CA ARG A 96 -25.95 -6.45 11.58
C ARG A 96 -26.75 -6.55 10.28
N ALA A 97 -26.13 -6.26 9.13
CA ALA A 97 -26.77 -6.45 7.82
C ALA A 97 -27.01 -7.93 7.51
N SER A 98 -26.02 -8.79 7.76
CA SER A 98 -26.13 -10.24 7.54
C SER A 98 -27.24 -10.88 8.37
N LYS A 99 -27.47 -10.43 9.61
CA LYS A 99 -28.57 -10.91 10.46
C LYS A 99 -29.97 -10.66 9.90
N LYS A 100 -30.14 -9.75 8.94
CA LYS A 100 -31.47 -9.46 8.36
C LYS A 100 -31.91 -10.51 7.34
N ASP A 101 -31.05 -11.47 6.97
CA ASP A 101 -31.33 -12.57 6.04
C ASP A 101 -31.87 -12.12 4.66
N LEU A 102 -31.46 -10.92 4.23
CA LEU A 102 -31.86 -10.28 2.97
C LEU A 102 -30.77 -10.40 1.88
N GLU A 103 -29.84 -11.35 2.02
CA GLU A 103 -28.69 -11.53 1.10
C GLU A 103 -27.90 -10.23 0.80
N LEU A 104 -27.82 -9.32 1.77
CA LEU A 104 -27.23 -7.98 1.60
C LEU A 104 -25.72 -7.99 1.30
N GLY A 105 -25.05 -9.13 1.45
CA GLY A 105 -23.62 -9.31 1.23
C GLY A 105 -22.74 -8.55 2.24
N GLY A 106 -21.50 -8.25 1.84
CA GLY A 106 -20.56 -7.42 2.62
C GLY A 106 -19.16 -8.01 2.74
N HIS A 107 -18.13 -7.19 2.56
CA HIS A 107 -16.73 -7.61 2.66
C HIS A 107 -16.09 -7.10 3.96
N MET A 108 -15.64 -8.02 4.81
CA MET A 108 -14.86 -7.67 6.01
C MET A 108 -13.36 -7.66 5.70
N ALA A 109 -12.86 -8.70 5.03
CA ALA A 109 -11.44 -8.92 4.82
C ALA A 109 -10.73 -7.78 4.07
N SER A 110 -11.38 -7.22 3.03
CA SER A 110 -10.78 -6.16 2.20
C SER A 110 -10.49 -4.88 2.99
N TYR A 111 -11.37 -4.50 3.91
CA TYR A 111 -11.10 -3.34 4.78
C TYR A 111 -10.08 -3.71 5.86
N GLN A 112 -10.15 -4.92 6.43
CA GLN A 112 -9.19 -5.33 7.45
C GLN A 112 -7.73 -5.34 6.94
N SER A 113 -7.49 -5.72 5.69
CA SER A 113 -6.13 -5.69 5.11
C SER A 113 -5.62 -4.27 4.83
N SER A 114 -6.51 -3.32 4.51
CA SER A 114 -6.13 -1.97 4.07
C SER A 114 -6.38 -0.86 5.10
N ALA A 115 -7.03 -1.16 6.23
CA ALA A 115 -7.46 -0.13 7.18
C ALA A 115 -6.29 0.71 7.74
N THR A 116 -5.12 0.12 7.99
CA THR A 116 -3.97 0.91 8.48
C THR A 116 -3.52 1.95 7.46
N PHE A 117 -3.48 1.59 6.17
CA PHE A 117 -3.14 2.52 5.08
C PHE A 117 -4.12 3.70 5.05
N TYR A 118 -5.43 3.43 5.03
CA TYR A 118 -6.43 4.49 5.01
C TYR A 118 -6.37 5.36 6.27
N GLU A 119 -6.12 4.79 7.45
CA GLU A 119 -6.02 5.56 8.69
C GLU A 119 -4.83 6.52 8.69
N VAL A 120 -3.66 6.08 8.20
CA VAL A 120 -2.50 6.98 8.00
C VAL A 120 -2.89 8.10 7.04
N CYS A 121 -3.54 7.77 5.92
CA CYS A 121 -3.98 8.79 4.96
C CYS A 121 -4.98 9.78 5.57
N PHE A 122 -5.99 9.33 6.29
CA PHE A 122 -6.97 10.22 6.91
C PHE A 122 -6.38 11.13 7.99
N ASN A 123 -5.39 10.64 8.75
CA ASN A 123 -4.78 11.42 9.83
C ASN A 123 -3.76 12.44 9.31
N HIS A 124 -3.04 12.12 8.22
CA HIS A 124 -1.84 12.89 7.83
C HIS A 124 -1.81 13.38 6.39
N PHE A 125 -2.71 12.93 5.50
CA PHE A 125 -2.62 13.25 4.07
C PHE A 125 -3.91 13.82 3.48
N PHE A 126 -5.06 13.14 3.67
CA PHE A 126 -6.29 13.48 2.99
C PHE A 126 -6.81 14.87 3.36
N ARG A 127 -6.86 15.74 2.35
CA ARG A 127 -7.38 17.09 2.47
C ARG A 127 -8.87 17.12 2.13
N ALA A 128 -9.69 17.54 3.08
CA ALA A 128 -11.10 17.79 2.82
C ALA A 128 -11.30 19.01 1.91
N ARG A 129 -12.50 19.11 1.35
CA ARG A 129 -12.96 20.30 0.63
C ARG A 129 -12.84 21.53 1.51
N THR A 130 -12.22 22.57 0.96
CA THR A 130 -12.09 23.89 1.59
C THR A 130 -12.92 24.93 0.80
N GLU A 131 -12.87 26.19 1.22
CA GLU A 131 -13.47 27.29 0.43
C GLU A 131 -12.71 27.56 -0.87
N LYS A 132 -11.42 27.21 -0.93
CA LYS A 132 -10.53 27.50 -2.06
C LYS A 132 -10.58 26.42 -3.15
N ASP A 133 -10.73 25.16 -2.75
CA ASP A 133 -10.72 24.02 -3.67
C ASP A 133 -11.52 22.83 -3.15
N GLY A 134 -11.72 21.84 -4.03
CA GLY A 134 -12.47 20.61 -3.74
C GLY A 134 -11.84 19.66 -2.73
N GLY A 135 -10.61 19.92 -2.25
CA GLY A 135 -9.80 18.95 -1.52
C GLY A 135 -9.28 17.83 -2.43
N ASP A 136 -8.86 16.73 -1.81
CA ASP A 136 -8.30 15.57 -2.53
C ASP A 136 -9.42 14.69 -3.11
N LEU A 137 -9.25 14.27 -4.36
CA LEU A 137 -10.17 13.37 -5.04
C LEU A 137 -9.77 11.91 -4.78
N VAL A 138 -10.26 11.36 -3.68
CA VAL A 138 -9.90 10.00 -3.25
C VAL A 138 -10.88 8.96 -3.83
N TYR A 139 -10.36 8.08 -4.68
CA TYR A 139 -11.12 6.98 -5.31
C TYR A 139 -11.07 5.72 -4.45
N PHE A 140 -11.92 5.65 -3.41
CA PHE A 140 -11.97 4.49 -2.51
C PHE A 140 -12.31 3.18 -3.24
N GLN A 141 -11.67 2.09 -2.81
CA GLN A 141 -12.06 0.75 -3.21
C GLN A 141 -13.50 0.46 -2.74
N GLY A 142 -14.39 0.05 -3.64
CA GLY A 142 -15.82 -0.11 -3.30
C GLY A 142 -16.10 -1.07 -2.14
N HIS A 143 -15.31 -2.13 -2.03
CA HIS A 143 -15.46 -3.17 -1.00
C HIS A 143 -15.03 -2.75 0.40
N ILE A 144 -14.44 -1.56 0.57
CA ILE A 144 -14.06 -1.03 1.88
C ILE A 144 -15.06 0.00 2.42
N SER A 145 -16.20 0.18 1.75
CA SER A 145 -17.24 1.13 2.17
C SER A 145 -17.69 0.97 3.64
N PRO A 146 -17.81 -0.25 4.22
CA PRO A 146 -18.12 -0.40 5.65
C PRO A 146 -17.09 0.29 6.57
N GLY A 147 -15.82 0.32 6.17
CA GLY A 147 -14.76 1.02 6.90
C GLY A 147 -14.91 2.54 6.88
N VAL A 148 -15.31 3.09 5.72
CA VAL A 148 -15.54 4.54 5.60
C VAL A 148 -16.78 4.96 6.38
N TYR A 149 -17.84 4.14 6.37
CA TYR A 149 -19.03 4.38 7.19
C TYR A 149 -18.72 4.31 8.69
N ALA A 150 -17.97 3.30 9.12
CA ALA A 150 -17.53 3.18 10.51
C ALA A 150 -16.75 4.38 11.02
N ARG A 151 -15.85 4.95 10.18
CA ARG A 151 -15.14 6.18 10.51
C ARG A 151 -16.09 7.38 10.55
N ALA A 152 -16.96 7.52 9.57
CA ALA A 152 -17.94 8.60 9.52
C ALA A 152 -18.90 8.58 10.73
N PHE A 153 -19.29 7.39 11.19
CA PHE A 153 -20.04 7.20 12.42
C PHE A 153 -19.24 7.65 13.65
N LEU A 154 -17.98 7.24 13.77
CA LEU A 154 -17.12 7.63 14.89
C LEU A 154 -16.84 9.16 14.92
N GLU A 155 -16.80 9.79 13.75
CA GLU A 155 -16.67 11.26 13.61
C GLU A 155 -18.00 12.01 13.82
N GLY A 156 -19.10 11.31 14.10
CA GLY A 156 -20.43 11.89 14.34
C GLY A 156 -21.14 12.39 13.08
N ARG A 157 -20.72 11.95 11.89
CA ARG A 157 -21.30 12.33 10.59
C ARG A 157 -22.40 11.38 10.11
N LEU A 158 -22.47 10.19 10.69
CA LEU A 158 -23.57 9.25 10.52
C LEU A 158 -24.19 8.94 11.89
N THR A 159 -25.51 8.84 11.95
CA THR A 159 -26.22 8.32 13.12
C THR A 159 -26.22 6.80 13.13
N GLU A 160 -26.49 6.17 14.27
CA GLU A 160 -26.61 4.70 14.35
C GLU A 160 -27.73 4.16 13.44
N GLU A 161 -28.84 4.92 13.31
CA GLU A 161 -29.94 4.56 12.41
C GLU A 161 -29.49 4.56 10.95
N GLN A 162 -28.69 5.55 10.53
CA GLN A 162 -28.13 5.61 9.18
C GLN A 162 -27.12 4.48 8.95
N ASP A 163 -26.21 4.23 9.89
CA ASP A 163 -25.23 3.14 9.78
C ASP A 163 -25.92 1.77 9.68
N GLY A 164 -26.95 1.54 10.50
CA GLY A 164 -27.72 0.29 10.49
C GLY A 164 -28.56 0.05 9.23
N GLN A 165 -28.74 1.06 8.37
CA GLN A 165 -29.49 1.00 7.12
C GLN A 165 -28.61 0.93 5.87
N LEU A 166 -27.29 1.17 5.98
CA LEU A 166 -26.40 1.20 4.82
C LEU A 166 -26.10 -0.22 4.30
N PRO A 167 -26.25 -0.46 2.97
CA PRO A 167 -25.91 -1.76 2.41
C PRO A 167 -24.38 -1.93 2.37
N PRO A 168 -23.84 -3.06 2.86
CA PRO A 168 -22.40 -3.30 2.99
C PRO A 168 -21.66 -3.53 1.66
N GLY A 169 -22.35 -3.44 0.52
CA GLY A 169 -21.81 -3.60 -0.83
C GLY A 169 -22.05 -2.41 -1.78
N SER A 170 -22.39 -1.22 -1.25
CA SER A 170 -22.80 -0.11 -2.12
C SER A 170 -21.64 0.43 -2.97
N SER A 171 -21.78 0.31 -4.29
CA SER A 171 -20.83 0.76 -5.32
C SER A 171 -20.68 2.29 -5.36
N ARG A 172 -19.42 2.74 -5.33
CA ARG A 172 -18.81 4.00 -5.81
C ARG A 172 -19.43 5.38 -5.50
N GLN A 173 -20.74 5.55 -5.31
CA GLN A 173 -21.40 6.86 -5.32
C GLN A 173 -21.77 7.45 -3.95
N ARG A 174 -21.77 6.65 -2.86
CA ARG A 174 -22.20 7.12 -1.52
C ARG A 174 -21.09 7.45 -0.52
N VAL A 175 -19.83 7.25 -0.91
CA VAL A 175 -18.67 7.47 -0.03
C VAL A 175 -18.19 8.93 -0.06
N CYS A 176 -18.34 9.59 -1.21
CA CYS A 176 -17.81 10.94 -1.46
C CYS A 176 -18.30 12.05 -0.51
N PRO A 177 -19.58 12.10 -0.07
CA PRO A 177 -20.04 13.12 0.88
C PRO A 177 -19.49 12.93 2.30
N LEU A 178 -18.92 11.76 2.59
CA LEU A 178 -18.53 11.32 3.92
C LEU A 178 -17.04 11.51 4.18
N ILE A 179 -16.37 12.45 3.52
CA ILE A 179 -14.95 12.74 3.76
C ILE A 179 -14.86 14.23 4.07
N ARG A 180 -14.92 14.54 5.36
CA ARG A 180 -14.50 15.83 5.90
C ARG A 180 -13.53 15.54 7.02
N THR A 181 -12.23 15.67 6.75
CA THR A 181 -11.23 15.83 7.80
C THR A 181 -11.52 17.15 8.53
N ARG A 182 -11.44 17.15 9.87
CA ARG A 182 -11.56 18.39 10.65
C ARG A 182 -10.37 19.28 10.32
N ASN A 183 -10.63 20.56 10.09
CA ASN A 183 -9.60 21.60 10.21
C ASN A 183 -9.08 21.64 11.65
#